data_AF-A0A928GFI9-F1
#
_entry.id   AF-A0A928GFI9-F1
#
_cell.length_a   1.000
_cell.length_b   1.000
_cell.length_c   1.000
_cell.angle_alpha   90.00
_cell.angle_beta   90.00
_cell.angle_gamma   90.00
#
_symmetry.space_group_name_H-M   'P 1'
#
loop_
_entity.id
_entity.type
_entity.pdbx_description
1 polymer ?
#
loop_
_entity_poly.entity_id
_entity_poly.type
_entity_poly.pdbx_seq_one_letter_code
_entity_poly.pdbx_strand_id
1 'polypeptide(L)'
;MRKANIFQRLAAFLIDSFTVIFLLQMVAFLLSPFYFIPFFPGLWFVWTVYYIVSYCTFGKTLGESFFNAQIVANKGFVPVWIKIILREAFTSFPALIAWTLCWNQFVAKRSIAIFVVLLLLICLRRKMFGISLVKREQDTIATKRPFYQTSAGIFLMIILGGVLARVVNTLCTNDKAFLVESPLKAVPRPTANSVSQYVDYLNNNRQDINDYVLGLFEKYDYVVLCERLHKEMTQYDMIYDLVTDSRFVDKVGVVFTEIGCAESRDAYRTLVETTFPNDTLLEKGLASFLMENQTVHLLWPNTNWFTFLKRMYYFNHDREKKVEILFADRNWIDRTELAHRDSVMADNIIKTIESDSLKKSLIIMNYRHAFFTPGCCGEYIQRRFPGKVANVMINNVKLDFLSLALGKEIARPDLRHGEWNVAFEQMPTDAFAFDLKDSPFGKDNFDYFALPWAMENGMQYQDMFNGFIYYKSLIDHRASVGFNHLFDPENRAKLEERERLLPGYWLGAWEFLKEGPQVTEGKDIYFEYNKSINIIFLWICLAALLLGCLMSVVNGLNHVHHASKRDAAR
;
A
#
# COMPACT_ATOMS: atom_id res chain seq x y z
N MET A 1 49.84 8.62 -9.26
CA MET A 1 48.39 8.31 -9.19
C MET A 1 48.09 7.41 -7.99
N ARG A 2 47.42 7.94 -6.95
CA ARG A 2 47.07 7.17 -5.72
C ARG A 2 45.65 6.64 -5.81
N LYS A 3 45.37 5.44 -5.30
CA LYS A 3 43.98 4.94 -5.18
C LYS A 3 43.24 5.77 -4.13
N ALA A 4 41.98 6.13 -4.42
CA ALA A 4 41.10 6.69 -3.39
C ALA A 4 40.91 5.67 -2.26
N ASN A 5 40.99 6.12 -1.01
CA ASN A 5 40.78 5.26 0.15
C ASN A 5 39.29 4.89 0.31
N ILE A 6 38.97 3.95 1.20
CA ILE A 6 37.61 3.46 1.36
C ILE A 6 36.62 4.56 1.78
N PHE A 7 37.03 5.45 2.68
CA PHE A 7 36.22 6.58 3.15
C PHE A 7 35.87 7.56 2.02
N GLN A 8 36.84 7.90 1.16
CA GLN A 8 36.62 8.78 0.01
C GLN A 8 35.68 8.16 -1.01
N ARG A 9 35.77 6.84 -1.23
CA ARG A 9 34.85 6.12 -2.13
C ARG A 9 33.43 6.11 -1.58
N LEU A 10 33.28 5.85 -0.29
CA LEU A 10 32.00 5.88 0.41
C LEU A 10 31.40 7.29 0.39
N ALA A 11 32.19 8.32 0.68
CA ALA A 11 31.74 9.70 0.64
C ALA A 11 31.34 10.14 -0.78
N ALA A 12 32.11 9.79 -1.81
CA ALA A 12 31.75 10.08 -3.21
C ALA A 12 30.43 9.42 -3.59
N PHE A 13 30.24 8.15 -3.22
CA PHE A 13 29.00 7.42 -3.43
C PHE A 13 27.82 8.08 -2.70
N LEU A 14 27.99 8.55 -1.46
CA LEU A 14 26.95 9.26 -0.70
C LEU A 14 26.59 10.60 -1.35
N ILE A 15 27.58 11.38 -1.80
CA ILE A 15 27.34 12.62 -2.54
C ILE A 15 26.51 12.34 -3.79
N ASP A 16 26.90 11.34 -4.59
CA ASP A 16 26.18 10.96 -5.81
C ASP A 16 24.78 10.44 -5.51
N SER A 17 24.61 9.66 -4.43
CA SER A 17 23.30 9.15 -4.00
C SER A 17 22.34 10.26 -3.59
N PHE A 18 22.79 11.20 -2.76
CA PHE A 18 21.97 12.36 -2.40
C PHE A 18 21.67 13.23 -3.62
N THR A 19 22.67 13.49 -4.47
CA THR A 19 22.49 14.23 -5.72
C THR A 19 21.36 13.65 -6.55
N VAL A 20 21.36 12.33 -6.76
CA VAL A 20 20.33 11.62 -7.53
C VAL A 20 18.96 11.68 -6.85
N ILE A 21 18.88 11.55 -5.52
CA ILE A 21 17.60 11.65 -4.78
C ILE A 21 16.96 13.03 -4.95
N PHE A 22 17.75 14.11 -4.88
CA PHE A 22 17.24 15.47 -5.07
C PHE A 22 16.91 15.78 -6.52
N LEU A 23 17.74 15.32 -7.48
CA LEU A 23 17.41 15.39 -8.91
C LEU A 23 16.11 14.65 -9.23
N LEU A 24 15.86 13.51 -8.60
CA LEU A 24 14.60 12.79 -8.74
C LEU A 24 13.40 13.64 -8.32
N GLN A 25 13.50 14.40 -7.22
CA GLN A 25 12.40 15.29 -6.81
C GLN A 25 12.13 16.37 -7.87
N MET A 26 13.18 16.92 -8.47
CA MET A 26 13.05 17.92 -9.54
C MET A 26 12.40 17.32 -10.79
N VAL A 27 12.87 16.15 -11.24
CA VAL A 27 12.33 15.45 -12.40
C VAL A 27 10.87 15.05 -12.16
N ALA A 28 10.55 14.51 -10.98
CA ALA A 28 9.19 14.13 -10.61
C ALA A 28 8.25 15.34 -10.58
N PHE A 29 8.71 16.50 -10.11
CA PHE A 29 7.91 17.74 -10.16
C PHE A 29 7.67 18.22 -11.61
N LEU A 30 8.70 18.23 -12.46
CA LEU A 30 8.56 18.69 -13.84
C LEU A 30 7.63 17.80 -14.67
N LEU A 31 7.61 16.50 -14.38
CA LEU A 31 6.81 15.51 -15.11
C LEU A 31 5.43 15.26 -14.48
N SER A 32 5.17 15.69 -13.24
CA SER A 32 3.92 15.42 -12.53
C SER A 32 2.63 15.84 -13.26
N PRO A 33 2.61 16.91 -14.10
CA PRO A 33 1.42 17.23 -14.89
C PRO A 33 1.04 16.16 -15.92
N PHE A 34 2.01 15.34 -16.35
CA PHE A 34 1.85 14.35 -17.42
C PHE A 34 1.87 12.91 -16.89
N TYR A 35 2.74 12.64 -15.93
CA TYR A 35 2.98 11.29 -15.44
C TYR A 35 3.52 11.31 -14.01
N PHE A 36 2.93 10.50 -13.13
CA PHE A 36 3.46 10.31 -11.78
C PHE A 36 4.63 9.32 -11.81
N ILE A 37 5.79 9.74 -11.30
CA ILE A 37 7.00 8.90 -11.26
C ILE A 37 7.10 8.18 -9.92
N PRO A 38 6.97 6.84 -9.88
CA PRO A 38 7.18 6.09 -8.64
C PRO A 38 8.64 6.15 -8.20
N PHE A 39 8.87 6.19 -6.88
CA PHE A 39 10.21 6.47 -6.32
C PHE A 39 11.30 5.53 -6.82
N PHE A 40 11.14 4.21 -6.71
CA PHE A 40 12.23 3.28 -7.05
C PHE A 40 12.54 3.19 -8.56
N PRO A 41 11.55 3.02 -9.47
CA PRO A 41 11.80 3.12 -10.91
C PRO A 41 12.39 4.48 -11.30
N GLY A 42 11.86 5.57 -10.74
CA GLY A 42 12.36 6.91 -10.96
C GLY A 42 13.81 7.08 -10.49
N LEU A 43 14.14 6.60 -9.30
CA LEU A 43 15.49 6.68 -8.73
C LEU A 43 16.50 5.94 -9.61
N TRP A 44 16.16 4.75 -10.11
CA TRP A 44 17.03 4.00 -11.02
C TRP A 44 17.23 4.71 -12.36
N PHE A 45 16.15 5.25 -12.93
CA PHE A 45 16.22 6.00 -14.18
C PHE A 45 17.09 7.25 -14.02
N VAL A 46 16.83 8.07 -13.01
CA VAL A 46 17.59 9.30 -12.73
C VAL A 46 19.04 8.98 -12.37
N TRP A 47 19.32 7.89 -11.64
CA TRP A 47 20.67 7.41 -11.38
C TRP A 47 21.42 7.13 -12.68
N THR A 48 20.82 6.31 -13.55
CA THR A 48 21.41 5.95 -14.84
C THR A 48 21.68 7.19 -15.69
N VAL A 49 20.71 8.10 -15.82
CA VAL A 49 20.86 9.34 -16.58
C VAL A 49 21.92 10.24 -15.98
N TYR A 50 21.95 10.41 -14.65
CA TYR A 50 22.96 11.21 -13.95
C TYR A 50 24.38 10.72 -14.26
N TYR A 51 24.61 9.41 -14.23
CA TYR A 51 25.90 8.82 -14.57
C TYR A 51 26.24 8.99 -16.06
N ILE A 52 25.28 8.75 -16.96
CA ILE A 52 25.48 8.96 -18.41
C ILE A 52 25.93 10.40 -18.67
N VAL A 53 25.16 11.37 -18.20
CA VAL A 53 25.46 12.79 -18.40
C VAL A 53 26.81 13.12 -17.77
N SER A 54 27.04 12.75 -16.51
CA SER A 54 28.29 13.04 -15.79
C SER A 54 29.53 12.57 -16.53
N TYR A 55 29.55 11.35 -17.07
CA TYR A 55 30.72 10.84 -17.78
C TYR A 55 30.83 11.31 -19.22
N CYS A 56 29.71 11.49 -19.93
CA CYS A 56 29.74 11.98 -21.31
C CYS A 56 30.12 13.45 -21.40
N THR A 57 29.69 14.30 -20.45
CA THR A 57 29.93 15.75 -20.49
C THR A 57 31.10 16.19 -19.62
N PHE A 58 31.25 15.63 -18.42
CA PHE A 58 32.24 16.09 -17.44
C PHE A 58 33.37 15.09 -17.17
N GLY A 59 33.23 13.84 -17.66
CA GLY A 59 34.19 12.77 -17.45
C GLY A 59 34.27 12.22 -16.03
N LYS A 60 33.41 12.70 -15.11
CA LYS A 60 33.38 12.34 -13.68
C LYS A 60 32.05 12.76 -13.05
N THR A 61 31.66 12.09 -11.97
CA THR A 61 30.48 12.47 -11.17
C THR A 61 30.78 13.65 -10.23
N LEU A 62 29.75 14.21 -9.59
CA LEU A 62 29.89 15.25 -8.59
C LEU A 62 30.72 14.78 -7.38
N GLY A 63 30.44 13.58 -6.87
CA GLY A 63 31.21 12.96 -5.80
C GLY A 63 32.68 12.74 -6.15
N GLU A 64 32.96 12.26 -7.37
CA GLU A 64 34.32 12.11 -7.87
C GLU A 64 35.03 13.45 -8.06
N SER A 65 34.31 14.46 -8.57
CA SER A 65 34.84 15.81 -8.75
C SER A 65 35.28 16.42 -7.44
N PHE A 66 34.55 16.20 -6.34
CA PHE A 66 34.93 16.70 -5.01
C PHE A 66 36.28 16.15 -4.52
N PHE A 67 36.59 14.88 -4.77
CA PHE A 67 37.87 14.28 -4.35
C PHE A 67 38.99 14.38 -5.40
N ASN A 68 38.76 15.09 -6.51
CA ASN A 68 39.63 15.09 -7.69
C ASN A 68 39.97 13.65 -8.15
N ALA A 69 38.97 12.78 -8.08
CA ALA A 69 39.05 11.41 -8.53
C ALA A 69 38.55 11.30 -9.96
N GLN A 70 39.06 10.30 -10.68
CA GLN A 70 38.58 9.94 -12.01
C GLN A 70 38.59 8.42 -12.16
N ILE A 71 37.66 7.92 -12.96
CA ILE A 71 37.68 6.53 -13.38
C ILE A 71 38.78 6.34 -14.43
N VAL A 72 39.64 5.35 -14.18
CA VAL A 72 40.60 4.83 -15.15
C VAL A 72 40.17 3.41 -15.50
N ALA A 73 39.91 3.18 -16.78
CA ALA A 73 39.60 1.85 -17.31
C ALA A 73 40.82 1.24 -18.01
N ASN A 74 40.93 -0.08 -17.94
CA ASN A 74 41.93 -0.83 -18.70
C ASN A 74 41.72 -0.62 -20.21
N LYS A 75 42.83 -0.46 -20.96
CA LYS A 75 42.82 -0.34 -22.42
C LYS A 75 42.06 -1.52 -23.04
N GLY A 76 41.11 -1.24 -23.92
CA GLY A 76 40.33 -2.23 -24.66
C GLY A 76 39.42 -1.55 -25.68
N PHE A 77 38.77 -2.33 -26.53
CA PHE A 77 37.98 -1.85 -27.68
C PHE A 77 36.68 -1.11 -27.31
N VAL A 78 36.11 -1.36 -26.13
CA VAL A 78 34.88 -0.69 -25.68
C VAL A 78 35.22 0.65 -25.03
N PRO A 79 34.60 1.76 -25.47
CA PRO A 79 34.74 3.07 -24.85
C PRO A 79 34.50 3.04 -23.33
N VAL A 80 35.29 3.81 -22.58
CA VAL A 80 35.25 3.84 -21.11
C VAL A 80 33.86 4.20 -20.57
N TRP A 81 33.18 5.15 -21.21
CA TRP A 81 31.84 5.58 -20.81
C TRP A 81 30.80 4.46 -20.96
N ILE A 82 30.87 3.62 -22.01
CA ILE A 82 29.99 2.45 -22.19
C ILE A 82 30.20 1.45 -21.05
N LYS A 83 31.46 1.16 -20.69
CA LYS A 83 31.78 0.25 -19.59
C LYS A 83 31.21 0.75 -18.26
N ILE A 84 31.21 2.07 -18.04
CA ILE A 84 30.64 2.68 -16.84
C ILE A 84 29.11 2.60 -16.84
N ILE A 85 28.46 2.89 -17.96
CA ILE A 85 26.98 2.79 -18.07
C ILE A 85 26.53 1.37 -17.78
N LEU A 86 27.13 0.37 -18.43
CA LEU A 86 26.79 -1.04 -18.20
C LEU A 86 27.06 -1.44 -16.74
N ARG A 87 28.15 -0.96 -16.14
CA ARG A 87 28.43 -1.20 -14.72
C ARG A 87 27.30 -0.63 -13.84
N GLU A 88 26.86 0.59 -14.07
CA GLU A 88 25.86 1.23 -13.21
C GLU A 88 24.43 0.75 -13.49
N ALA A 89 24.08 0.46 -14.73
CA ALA A 89 22.76 -0.04 -15.11
C ALA A 89 22.46 -1.46 -14.57
N PHE A 90 23.51 -2.25 -14.30
CA PHE A 90 23.37 -3.66 -13.87
C PHE A 90 23.98 -3.98 -12.51
N THR A 91 24.94 -3.21 -11.99
CA THR A 91 25.65 -3.54 -10.73
C THR A 91 25.64 -2.43 -9.68
N SER A 92 24.95 -1.32 -9.95
CA SER A 92 24.72 -0.29 -8.92
C SER A 92 23.66 -0.76 -7.91
N PHE A 93 23.65 -0.14 -6.73
CA PHE A 93 22.62 -0.39 -5.73
C PHE A 93 21.20 -0.05 -6.23
N PRO A 94 20.97 1.10 -6.91
CA PRO A 94 19.67 1.36 -7.55
C PRO A 94 19.29 0.35 -8.63
N ALA A 95 20.26 -0.15 -9.41
CA ALA A 95 20.00 -1.20 -10.40
C ALA A 95 19.61 -2.51 -9.73
N LEU A 96 20.32 -2.93 -8.68
CA LEU A 96 19.98 -4.12 -7.92
C LEU A 96 18.55 -4.03 -7.39
N ILE A 97 18.17 -2.90 -6.79
CA ILE A 97 16.81 -2.65 -6.30
C ILE A 97 15.80 -2.66 -7.45
N ALA A 98 16.08 -1.97 -8.56
CA ALA A 98 15.19 -1.91 -9.70
C ALA A 98 14.92 -3.31 -10.28
N TRP A 99 15.97 -4.07 -10.59
CA TRP A 99 15.87 -5.40 -11.18
C TRP A 99 15.25 -6.45 -10.25
N THR A 100 15.33 -6.28 -8.94
CA THR A 100 14.83 -7.27 -7.96
C THR A 100 13.48 -6.92 -7.36
N LEU A 101 13.14 -5.63 -7.21
CA LEU A 101 11.99 -5.17 -6.44
C LEU A 101 10.99 -4.32 -7.24
N CYS A 102 11.34 -3.80 -8.42
CA CYS A 102 10.48 -2.85 -9.15
C CYS A 102 9.68 -3.46 -10.30
N TRP A 103 9.76 -4.78 -10.50
CA TRP A 103 9.06 -5.46 -11.58
C TRP A 103 8.00 -6.39 -10.98
N ASN A 104 6.74 -5.96 -11.06
CA ASN A 104 5.57 -6.66 -10.51
C ASN A 104 5.29 -8.04 -11.14
N GLN A 105 6.11 -8.47 -12.12
CA GLN A 105 5.89 -9.70 -12.90
C GLN A 105 6.87 -10.83 -12.60
N PHE A 106 7.86 -10.63 -11.70
CA PHE A 106 8.80 -11.70 -11.38
C PHE A 106 8.32 -12.53 -10.19
N VAL A 107 7.83 -13.73 -10.50
CA VAL A 107 7.65 -14.84 -9.56
C VAL A 107 8.91 -15.00 -8.71
N ALA A 108 8.78 -15.17 -7.39
CA ALA A 108 9.89 -15.23 -6.43
C ALA A 108 11.12 -16.06 -6.88
N LYS A 109 10.92 -17.19 -7.57
CA LYS A 109 12.01 -18.01 -8.12
C LYS A 109 12.88 -17.24 -9.14
N ARG A 110 12.27 -16.42 -9.99
CA ARG A 110 12.98 -15.56 -10.96
C ARG A 110 13.67 -14.39 -10.25
N SER A 111 13.04 -13.77 -9.26
CA SER A 111 13.64 -12.69 -8.47
C SER A 111 14.88 -13.16 -7.70
N ILE A 112 14.83 -14.37 -7.13
CA ILE A 112 15.99 -15.01 -6.49
C ILE A 112 17.09 -15.30 -7.52
N ALA A 113 16.75 -15.84 -8.70
CA ALA A 113 17.73 -16.10 -9.76
C ALA A 113 18.39 -14.80 -10.25
N ILE A 114 17.61 -13.74 -10.48
CA ILE A 114 18.11 -12.41 -10.85
C ILE A 114 19.00 -11.86 -9.74
N PHE A 115 18.60 -11.96 -8.48
CA PHE A 115 19.41 -11.53 -7.33
C PHE A 115 20.76 -12.25 -7.27
N VAL A 116 20.77 -13.58 -7.45
CA VAL A 116 22.02 -14.38 -7.49
C VAL A 116 22.90 -13.97 -8.67
N VAL A 117 22.31 -13.77 -9.87
CA VAL A 117 23.05 -13.28 -11.03
C VAL A 117 23.65 -11.89 -10.76
N LEU A 118 22.89 -10.98 -10.15
CA LEU A 118 23.37 -9.64 -9.82
C LEU A 118 24.46 -9.67 -8.75
N LEU A 119 24.37 -10.56 -7.75
CA LEU A 119 25.45 -10.78 -6.77
C LEU A 119 26.73 -11.32 -7.44
N LEU A 120 26.60 -12.27 -8.36
CA LEU A 120 27.73 -12.76 -9.16
C LEU A 120 28.34 -11.65 -10.01
N LEU A 121 27.51 -10.81 -10.64
CA LEU A 121 27.97 -9.64 -11.41
C LEU A 121 28.69 -8.61 -10.51
N ILE A 122 28.26 -8.43 -9.26
CA ILE A 122 28.96 -7.58 -8.28
C ILE A 122 30.34 -8.15 -7.94
N CYS A 123 30.44 -9.46 -7.66
CA CYS A 123 31.71 -10.14 -7.38
C CYS A 123 32.67 -10.08 -8.57
N LEU A 124 32.14 -10.17 -9.79
CA LEU A 124 32.90 -10.13 -11.03
C LEU A 124 33.10 -8.71 -11.59
N ARG A 125 32.49 -7.68 -10.99
CA ARG A 125 32.47 -6.29 -11.46
C ARG A 125 33.85 -5.76 -11.86
N ARG A 126 34.86 -6.03 -11.02
CA ARG A 126 36.24 -5.58 -11.27
C ARG A 126 36.88 -6.28 -12.47
N LYS A 127 36.59 -7.57 -12.66
CA LYS A 127 37.10 -8.40 -13.76
C LYS A 127 36.36 -8.11 -15.07
N MET A 128 35.05 -7.85 -15.00
CA MET A 128 34.18 -7.59 -16.16
C MET A 128 34.39 -6.20 -16.76
N PHE A 129 34.40 -5.16 -15.92
CA PHE A 129 34.42 -3.79 -16.43
C PHE A 129 35.83 -3.18 -16.45
N GLY A 130 36.80 -3.76 -15.72
CA GLY A 130 38.19 -3.31 -15.74
C GLY A 130 38.39 -1.84 -15.33
N ILE A 131 37.51 -1.33 -14.45
CA ILE A 131 37.48 0.07 -14.01
C ILE A 131 38.09 0.20 -12.60
N SER A 132 38.90 1.24 -12.38
CA SER A 132 39.43 1.62 -11.08
C SER A 132 39.28 3.12 -10.83
N LEU A 133 38.99 3.51 -9.57
CA LEU A 133 38.95 4.92 -9.17
C LEU A 133 40.34 5.37 -8.70
N VAL A 134 40.86 6.40 -9.36
CA VAL A 134 42.22 6.90 -9.13
C VAL A 134 42.18 8.40 -8.85
N LYS A 135 42.96 8.83 -7.85
CA LYS A 135 43.13 10.24 -7.50
C LYS A 135 44.23 10.86 -8.37
N ARG A 136 43.91 12.01 -8.97
CA ARG A 136 44.89 12.84 -9.68
C ARG A 136 45.55 13.78 -8.67
N GLU A 137 46.87 13.93 -8.76
CA GLU A 137 47.57 14.97 -7.98
C GLU A 137 47.07 16.34 -8.44
N GLN A 138 46.87 17.26 -7.49
CA GLN A 138 46.42 18.60 -7.81
C GLN A 138 47.55 19.33 -8.55
N ASP A 139 47.30 19.78 -9.78
CA ASP A 139 48.16 20.77 -10.41
C ASP A 139 48.16 22.04 -9.55
N THR A 140 49.33 22.64 -9.35
CA THR A 140 49.63 23.76 -8.43
C THR A 140 48.95 25.09 -8.78
N ILE A 141 48.04 25.11 -9.76
CA ILE A 141 47.34 26.31 -10.21
C ILE A 141 45.89 26.29 -9.70
N ALA A 142 45.72 26.66 -8.42
CA ALA A 142 44.41 27.06 -7.90
C ALA A 142 43.95 28.37 -8.58
N THR A 143 43.08 28.26 -9.58
CA THR A 143 42.28 29.38 -10.08
C THR A 143 41.14 29.64 -9.10
N LYS A 144 40.92 30.89 -8.67
CA LYS A 144 39.74 31.26 -7.86
C LYS A 144 38.47 30.93 -8.67
N ARG A 145 37.73 29.90 -8.26
CA ARG A 145 36.40 29.62 -8.80
C ARG A 145 35.35 30.18 -7.85
N PRO A 146 34.29 30.84 -8.34
CA PRO A 146 33.14 31.20 -7.53
C PRO A 146 32.56 29.98 -6.80
N PHE A 147 32.02 30.16 -5.60
CA PHE A 147 31.52 29.06 -4.77
C PHE A 147 30.49 28.17 -5.50
N TYR A 148 29.58 28.78 -6.26
CA TYR A 148 28.55 28.08 -7.06
C TYR A 148 29.13 27.22 -8.21
N GLN A 149 30.41 27.40 -8.56
CA GLN A 149 31.13 26.57 -9.54
C GLN A 149 32.01 25.49 -8.86
N THR A 150 31.98 25.41 -7.53
CA THR A 150 32.62 24.32 -6.79
C THR A 150 31.66 23.14 -6.65
N SER A 151 32.19 21.91 -6.52
CA SER A 151 31.35 20.73 -6.28
C SER A 151 30.44 20.88 -5.05
N ALA A 152 30.89 21.60 -4.02
CA ALA A 152 30.09 21.89 -2.82
C ALA A 152 28.93 22.85 -3.12
N GLY A 153 29.18 23.93 -3.86
CA GLY A 153 28.13 24.88 -4.26
C GLY A 153 27.08 24.26 -5.17
N ILE A 154 27.50 23.46 -6.15
CA ILE A 154 26.58 22.70 -7.04
C ILE A 154 25.75 21.72 -6.20
N PHE A 155 26.36 20.98 -5.28
CA PHE A 155 25.67 20.04 -4.41
C PHE A 155 24.58 20.73 -3.56
N LEU A 156 24.89 21.88 -2.95
CA LEU A 156 23.91 22.65 -2.17
C LEU A 156 22.76 23.20 -3.03
N MET A 157 23.05 23.68 -4.25
CA MET A 157 22.00 24.14 -5.17
C MET A 157 21.05 22.99 -5.57
N ILE A 158 21.58 21.79 -5.79
CA ILE A 158 20.76 20.59 -6.08
C ILE A 158 19.89 20.22 -4.90
N ILE A 159 20.41 20.28 -3.66
CA ILE A 159 19.61 20.04 -2.45
C ILE A 159 18.46 21.05 -2.37
N LEU A 160 18.75 22.35 -2.49
CA LEU A 160 17.74 23.41 -2.43
C LEU A 160 16.68 23.24 -3.52
N GLY A 161 17.10 22.96 -4.76
CA GLY A 161 16.20 22.72 -5.88
C GLY A 161 15.30 21.50 -5.68
N GLY A 162 15.86 20.39 -5.18
CA GLY A 162 15.11 19.17 -4.91
C GLY A 162 14.12 19.31 -3.74
N VAL A 163 14.51 20.00 -2.67
CA VAL A 163 13.60 20.30 -1.54
C VAL A 163 12.46 21.21 -2.00
N LEU A 164 12.77 22.30 -2.71
CA LEU A 164 11.76 23.22 -3.23
C LEU A 164 10.80 22.49 -4.18
N ALA A 165 11.34 21.69 -5.12
CA ALA A 165 10.54 20.91 -6.04
C ALA A 165 9.59 19.96 -5.30
N ARG A 166 10.06 19.23 -4.28
CA ARG A 166 9.21 18.35 -3.48
C ARG A 166 8.11 19.13 -2.74
N VAL A 167 8.47 20.24 -2.08
CA VAL A 167 7.51 21.07 -1.33
C VAL A 167 6.44 21.61 -2.26
N VAL A 168 6.83 22.24 -3.38
CA VAL A 168 5.88 22.78 -4.35
C VAL A 168 5.01 21.67 -4.94
N ASN A 169 5.59 20.52 -5.28
CA ASN A 169 4.82 19.39 -5.79
C ASN A 169 3.77 18.93 -4.77
N THR A 170 4.16 18.72 -3.49
CA THR A 170 3.22 18.37 -2.42
C THR A 170 2.10 19.40 -2.27
N LEU A 171 2.42 20.70 -2.30
CA LEU A 171 1.42 21.77 -2.20
C LEU A 171 0.47 21.82 -3.40
N CYS A 172 0.97 21.54 -4.60
CA CYS A 172 0.18 21.55 -5.83
C CYS A 172 -0.68 20.29 -6.00
N THR A 173 -0.27 19.15 -5.43
CA THR A 173 -0.95 17.88 -5.69
C THR A 173 -1.95 17.50 -4.60
N ASN A 174 -1.85 18.02 -3.38
CA ASN A 174 -2.69 17.60 -2.25
C ASN A 174 -3.85 18.57 -1.98
N ASP A 175 -4.90 18.07 -1.33
CA ASP A 175 -5.98 18.89 -0.81
C ASP A 175 -5.48 19.89 0.27
N LYS A 176 -6.06 21.09 0.27
CA LYS A 176 -5.65 22.18 1.18
C LYS A 176 -6.02 21.88 2.63
N ALA A 177 -7.19 21.31 2.90
CA ALA A 177 -7.59 20.98 4.26
C ALA A 177 -6.70 19.87 4.82
N PHE A 178 -6.42 18.83 4.02
CA PHE A 178 -5.50 17.77 4.43
C PHE A 178 -4.08 18.28 4.72
N LEU A 179 -3.57 19.23 3.92
CA LEU A 179 -2.27 19.87 4.15
C LEU A 179 -2.22 20.63 5.48
N VAL A 180 -3.31 21.29 5.88
CA VAL A 180 -3.40 22.03 7.14
C VAL A 180 -3.50 21.09 8.32
N GLU A 181 -4.35 20.06 8.24
CA GLU A 181 -4.60 19.14 9.34
C GLU A 181 -3.46 18.13 9.56
N SER A 182 -2.79 17.71 8.49
CA SER A 182 -1.82 16.60 8.54
C SER A 182 -0.62 16.81 7.59
N PRO A 183 0.14 17.92 7.74
CA PRO A 183 1.21 18.28 6.80
C PRO A 183 2.31 17.22 6.68
N LEU A 184 2.65 16.52 7.77
CA LEU A 184 3.64 15.44 7.74
C LEU A 184 3.16 14.20 6.98
N LYS A 185 1.85 14.03 6.77
CA LYS A 185 1.24 12.91 6.05
C LYS A 185 1.03 13.19 4.55
N ALA A 186 1.25 14.43 4.12
CA ALA A 186 1.14 14.83 2.72
C ALA A 186 2.47 14.59 1.98
N VAL A 187 2.41 13.81 0.90
CA VAL A 187 3.55 13.54 0.00
C VAL A 187 3.16 13.93 -1.43
N PRO A 188 4.13 14.14 -2.34
CA PRO A 188 3.79 14.31 -3.75
C PRO A 188 2.98 13.12 -4.27
N ARG A 189 1.91 13.40 -5.02
CA ARG A 189 1.00 12.39 -5.58
C ARG A 189 0.63 12.75 -7.04
N PRO A 190 -0.09 11.90 -7.79
CA PRO A 190 -0.51 12.22 -9.15
C PRO A 190 -1.29 13.55 -9.21
N THR A 191 -1.21 14.23 -10.36
CA THR A 191 -1.99 15.45 -10.62
C THR A 191 -3.33 15.11 -11.25
N ALA A 192 -4.32 16.00 -11.13
CA ALA A 192 -5.62 15.87 -11.80
C ALA A 192 -5.47 15.64 -13.32
N ASN A 193 -4.52 16.31 -13.96
CA ASN A 193 -4.25 16.13 -15.39
C ASN A 193 -3.73 14.73 -15.72
N SER A 194 -2.80 14.20 -14.91
CA SER A 194 -2.22 12.87 -15.12
C SER A 194 -3.22 11.72 -14.98
N VAL A 195 -4.39 11.97 -14.37
CA VAL A 195 -5.45 10.98 -14.15
C VAL A 195 -6.70 11.23 -15.01
N SER A 196 -6.63 12.14 -15.98
CA SER A 196 -7.76 12.56 -16.82
C SER A 196 -8.53 11.39 -17.46
N GLN A 197 -7.84 10.36 -17.95
CA GLN A 197 -8.49 9.18 -18.53
C GLN A 197 -9.48 8.47 -17.57
N TYR A 198 -9.17 8.46 -16.27
CA TYR A 198 -10.00 7.86 -15.25
C TYR A 198 -11.21 8.77 -14.95
N VAL A 199 -10.98 10.08 -14.87
CA VAL A 199 -12.00 11.11 -14.66
C VAL A 199 -13.02 11.11 -15.80
N ASP A 200 -12.55 11.08 -17.05
CA ASP A 200 -13.39 11.05 -18.25
C ASP A 200 -14.28 9.82 -18.30
N TYR A 201 -13.73 8.65 -17.90
CA TYR A 201 -14.52 7.44 -17.77
C TYR A 201 -15.61 7.58 -16.70
N LEU A 202 -15.24 8.04 -15.50
CA LEU A 202 -16.17 8.18 -14.38
C LEU A 202 -17.30 9.18 -14.67
N ASN A 203 -17.04 10.26 -15.40
CA ASN A 203 -18.06 11.23 -15.78
C ASN A 203 -19.21 10.63 -16.59
N ASN A 204 -18.96 9.53 -17.31
CA ASN A 204 -19.95 8.92 -18.20
C ASN A 204 -20.48 7.56 -17.70
N ASN A 205 -19.80 6.90 -16.76
CA ASN A 205 -20.06 5.49 -16.42
C ASN A 205 -20.35 5.24 -14.93
N ARG A 206 -20.39 6.28 -14.09
CA ARG A 206 -20.76 6.13 -12.68
C ARG A 206 -22.25 5.88 -12.51
N GLN A 207 -22.57 5.10 -11.49
CA GLN A 207 -23.91 4.76 -11.05
C GLN A 207 -24.03 4.94 -9.53
N ASP A 208 -25.26 5.06 -9.05
CA ASP A 208 -25.54 4.90 -7.63
C ASP A 208 -25.11 3.49 -7.16
N ILE A 209 -24.66 3.37 -5.91
CA ILE A 209 -24.12 2.11 -5.37
C ILE A 209 -25.21 1.04 -5.29
N ASN A 210 -26.38 1.39 -4.75
CA ASN A 210 -27.48 0.44 -4.59
C ASN A 210 -28.02 0.04 -5.95
N ASP A 211 -28.21 1.00 -6.85
CA ASP A 211 -28.66 0.73 -8.22
C ASP A 211 -27.70 -0.19 -8.97
N TYR A 212 -26.39 0.05 -8.85
CA TYR A 212 -25.37 -0.79 -9.47
C TYR A 212 -25.41 -2.22 -8.95
N VAL A 213 -25.35 -2.41 -7.62
CA VAL A 213 -25.32 -3.76 -7.02
C VAL A 213 -26.63 -4.50 -7.27
N LEU A 214 -27.77 -3.83 -7.17
CA LEU A 214 -29.07 -4.44 -7.49
C LEU A 214 -29.23 -4.76 -8.97
N GLY A 215 -28.64 -3.95 -9.86
CA GLY A 215 -28.56 -4.21 -11.29
C GLY A 215 -27.73 -5.46 -11.61
N LEU A 216 -26.65 -5.74 -10.84
CA LEU A 216 -25.91 -7.00 -11.00
C LEU A 216 -26.79 -8.22 -10.77
N PHE A 217 -27.74 -8.16 -9.83
CA PHE A 217 -28.68 -9.25 -9.56
C PHE A 217 -29.70 -9.51 -10.68
N GLU A 218 -29.73 -8.71 -11.75
CA GLU A 218 -30.50 -9.01 -12.97
C GLU A 218 -29.79 -10.03 -13.87
N LYS A 219 -28.47 -10.09 -13.78
CA LYS A 219 -27.61 -10.96 -14.60
C LYS A 219 -26.95 -12.09 -13.80
N TYR A 220 -26.69 -11.84 -12.52
CA TYR A 220 -26.00 -12.74 -11.62
C TYR A 220 -26.94 -13.18 -10.50
N ASP A 221 -26.76 -14.40 -10.04
CA ASP A 221 -27.50 -14.94 -8.91
C ASP A 221 -26.81 -14.52 -7.60
N TYR A 222 -25.48 -14.52 -7.57
CA TYR A 222 -24.70 -14.29 -6.35
C TYR A 222 -23.75 -13.11 -6.54
N VAL A 223 -23.76 -12.17 -5.60
CA VAL A 223 -22.86 -11.02 -5.65
C VAL A 223 -21.92 -11.09 -4.44
N VAL A 224 -20.63 -11.21 -4.71
CA VAL A 224 -19.57 -11.13 -3.70
C VAL A 224 -19.16 -9.67 -3.52
N LEU A 225 -19.20 -9.18 -2.29
CA LEU A 225 -18.58 -7.92 -1.90
C LEU A 225 -17.23 -8.22 -1.24
N CYS A 226 -16.18 -7.67 -1.85
CA CYS A 226 -14.83 -7.69 -1.33
C CYS A 226 -14.69 -6.58 -0.27
N GLU A 227 -14.85 -6.97 1.00
CA GLU A 227 -14.71 -6.13 2.17
C GLU A 227 -13.32 -5.49 2.24
N ARG A 228 -13.23 -4.30 2.85
CA ARG A 228 -11.99 -3.58 3.08
C ARG A 228 -11.19 -4.13 4.25
N LEU A 229 -10.97 -3.30 5.26
CA LEU A 229 -10.31 -3.66 6.50
C LEU A 229 -11.40 -4.04 7.51
N HIS A 230 -11.26 -5.19 8.16
CA HIS A 230 -12.27 -5.75 9.07
C HIS A 230 -12.78 -4.83 10.18
N LYS A 231 -11.98 -3.84 10.60
CA LYS A 231 -12.36 -2.87 11.63
C LYS A 231 -12.98 -1.58 11.07
N GLU A 232 -13.01 -1.41 9.76
CA GLU A 232 -13.50 -0.19 9.10
C GLU A 232 -15.04 -0.13 9.17
N MET A 233 -15.56 0.98 9.71
CA MET A 233 -16.97 1.19 10.01
C MET A 233 -17.76 1.70 8.82
N THR A 234 -17.18 2.60 8.02
CA THR A 234 -17.95 3.31 6.97
C THR A 234 -18.46 2.35 5.90
N GLN A 235 -17.77 1.24 5.60
CA GLN A 235 -18.29 0.23 4.68
C GLN A 235 -19.56 -0.42 5.20
N TYR A 236 -19.69 -0.61 6.51
CA TYR A 236 -20.88 -1.23 7.09
C TYR A 236 -22.04 -0.24 7.15
N ASP A 237 -21.78 1.07 7.07
CA ASP A 237 -22.83 2.06 6.80
C ASP A 237 -23.38 1.87 5.37
N MET A 238 -22.49 1.77 4.36
CA MET A 238 -22.89 1.50 2.97
C MET A 238 -23.58 0.13 2.79
N ILE A 239 -23.03 -0.94 3.38
CA ILE A 239 -23.60 -2.28 3.31
C ILE A 239 -24.99 -2.29 3.97
N TYR A 240 -25.16 -1.60 5.10
CA TYR A 240 -26.48 -1.47 5.71
C TYR A 240 -27.47 -0.80 4.78
N ASP A 241 -27.10 0.32 4.16
CA ASP A 241 -27.96 1.06 3.23
C ASP A 241 -28.33 0.21 1.99
N LEU A 242 -27.42 -0.66 1.53
CA LEU A 242 -27.69 -1.62 0.46
C LEU A 242 -28.68 -2.72 0.90
N VAL A 243 -28.40 -3.41 2.02
CA VAL A 243 -29.20 -4.59 2.40
C VAL A 243 -30.57 -4.22 2.96
N THR A 244 -30.76 -2.96 3.37
CA THR A 244 -32.05 -2.44 3.84
C THR A 244 -32.88 -1.77 2.76
N ASP A 245 -32.35 -1.64 1.53
CA ASP A 245 -33.11 -1.20 0.37
C ASP A 245 -34.29 -2.16 0.13
N SER A 246 -35.50 -1.62 -0.03
CA SER A 246 -36.71 -2.42 -0.28
C SER A 246 -36.56 -3.42 -1.44
N ARG A 247 -35.82 -3.05 -2.48
CA ARG A 247 -35.55 -3.91 -3.65
C ARG A 247 -34.64 -5.08 -3.27
N PHE A 248 -33.68 -4.87 -2.37
CA PHE A 248 -32.84 -5.93 -1.85
C PHE A 248 -33.68 -6.90 -1.01
N VAL A 249 -34.48 -6.38 -0.08
CA VAL A 249 -35.37 -7.19 0.79
C VAL A 249 -36.30 -8.05 -0.04
N ASP A 250 -36.90 -7.49 -1.09
CA ASP A 250 -37.88 -8.19 -1.92
C ASP A 250 -37.28 -9.19 -2.91
N LYS A 251 -36.09 -8.92 -3.46
CA LYS A 251 -35.52 -9.71 -4.56
C LYS A 251 -34.35 -10.61 -4.15
N VAL A 252 -33.68 -10.31 -3.04
CA VAL A 252 -32.46 -11.01 -2.59
C VAL A 252 -32.65 -11.57 -1.19
N GLY A 253 -32.85 -10.69 -0.19
CA GLY A 253 -33.21 -11.06 1.18
C GLY A 253 -32.18 -11.87 1.99
N VAL A 254 -31.06 -12.29 1.40
CA VAL A 254 -30.05 -13.14 2.07
C VAL A 254 -28.66 -12.56 1.94
N VAL A 255 -27.95 -12.53 3.07
CA VAL A 255 -26.56 -12.08 3.20
C VAL A 255 -25.73 -13.19 3.85
N PHE A 256 -24.72 -13.69 3.15
CA PHE A 256 -23.64 -14.46 3.73
C PHE A 256 -22.50 -13.54 4.17
N THR A 257 -21.81 -13.89 5.25
CA THR A 257 -20.64 -13.15 5.75
C THR A 257 -19.54 -14.10 6.21
N GLU A 258 -18.28 -13.73 6.00
CA GLU A 258 -17.13 -14.37 6.64
C GLU A 258 -17.19 -14.26 8.17
N ILE A 259 -17.72 -13.15 8.69
CA ILE A 259 -17.65 -12.83 10.12
C ILE A 259 -18.66 -13.65 10.89
N GLY A 260 -18.18 -14.76 11.43
CA GLY A 260 -18.94 -15.64 12.31
C GLY A 260 -18.90 -17.09 11.87
N CYS A 261 -19.27 -17.98 12.78
CA CYS A 261 -19.29 -19.41 12.53
C CYS A 261 -20.69 -19.92 12.15
N ALA A 262 -20.77 -20.79 11.14
CA ALA A 262 -22.02 -21.34 10.63
C ALA A 262 -22.80 -22.11 11.71
N GLU A 263 -22.10 -22.68 12.70
CA GLU A 263 -22.68 -23.36 13.85
C GLU A 263 -23.47 -22.42 14.78
N SER A 264 -23.26 -21.10 14.71
CA SER A 264 -23.96 -20.12 15.56
C SER A 264 -25.21 -19.52 14.90
N ARG A 265 -25.59 -19.95 13.69
CA ARG A 265 -26.76 -19.39 12.96
C ARG A 265 -28.07 -19.53 13.75
N ASP A 266 -28.29 -20.63 14.46
CA ASP A 266 -29.49 -20.83 15.28
C ASP A 266 -29.50 -19.95 16.54
N ALA A 267 -28.33 -19.76 17.16
CA ALA A 267 -28.17 -18.82 18.27
C ALA A 267 -28.46 -17.38 17.82
N TYR A 268 -28.01 -17.00 16.62
CA TYR A 268 -28.34 -15.70 16.05
C TYR A 268 -29.83 -15.56 15.73
N ARG A 269 -30.46 -16.58 15.14
CA ARG A 269 -31.91 -16.60 14.90
C ARG A 269 -32.68 -16.37 16.20
N THR A 270 -32.30 -17.07 17.26
CA THR A 270 -32.87 -16.92 18.61
C THR A 270 -32.68 -15.50 19.15
N LEU A 271 -31.50 -14.92 19.01
CA LEU A 271 -31.22 -13.54 19.42
C LEU A 271 -32.15 -12.54 18.68
N VAL A 272 -32.30 -12.68 17.37
CA VAL A 272 -33.10 -11.76 16.54
C VAL A 272 -34.61 -11.90 16.79
N GLU A 273 -35.08 -13.09 17.14
CA GLU A 273 -36.47 -13.35 17.52
C GLU A 273 -36.80 -12.90 18.95
N THR A 274 -35.78 -12.72 19.80
CA THR A 274 -35.97 -12.27 21.18
C THR A 274 -36.35 -10.78 21.21
N THR A 275 -37.48 -10.45 21.82
CA THR A 275 -37.84 -9.07 22.14
C THR A 275 -37.09 -8.61 23.39
N PHE A 276 -36.22 -7.62 23.25
CA PHE A 276 -35.50 -7.03 24.37
C PHE A 276 -36.25 -5.80 24.90
N PRO A 277 -36.45 -5.65 26.23
CA PRO A 277 -37.16 -4.51 26.80
C PRO A 277 -36.49 -3.15 26.60
N ASN A 278 -35.17 -3.13 26.38
CA ASN A 278 -34.38 -1.91 26.16
C ASN A 278 -33.04 -2.24 25.50
N ASP A 279 -32.37 -1.19 25.00
CA ASP A 279 -31.06 -1.27 24.35
C ASP A 279 -30.00 -1.95 25.20
N THR A 280 -29.96 -1.71 26.51
CA THR A 280 -28.93 -2.32 27.38
C THR A 280 -29.05 -3.83 27.41
N LEU A 281 -30.27 -4.38 27.48
CA LEU A 281 -30.48 -5.83 27.46
C LEU A 281 -30.19 -6.43 26.08
N LEU A 282 -30.52 -5.72 24.99
CA LEU A 282 -30.14 -6.12 23.63
C LEU A 282 -28.61 -6.15 23.48
N GLU A 283 -27.91 -5.11 23.92
CA GLU A 283 -26.45 -5.02 23.82
C GLU A 283 -25.74 -6.11 24.63
N LYS A 284 -26.25 -6.45 25.82
CA LYS A 284 -25.77 -7.60 26.61
C LYS A 284 -25.98 -8.92 25.88
N GLY A 285 -27.19 -9.14 25.35
CA GLY A 285 -27.50 -10.33 24.55
C GLY A 285 -26.59 -10.47 23.34
N LEU A 286 -26.41 -9.37 22.60
CA LEU A 286 -25.56 -9.33 21.41
C LEU A 286 -24.08 -9.54 21.76
N ALA A 287 -23.57 -8.94 22.83
CA ALA A 287 -22.19 -9.16 23.29
C ALA A 287 -21.96 -10.62 23.68
N SER A 288 -22.93 -11.25 24.37
CA SER A 288 -22.86 -12.68 24.72
C SER A 288 -22.89 -13.58 23.49
N PHE A 289 -23.77 -13.29 22.52
CA PHE A 289 -23.80 -13.99 21.23
C PHE A 289 -22.46 -13.87 20.49
N LEU A 290 -21.83 -12.68 20.48
CA LEU A 290 -20.53 -12.53 19.85
C LEU A 290 -19.45 -13.39 20.50
N MET A 291 -19.54 -13.76 21.78
CA MET A 291 -18.59 -14.71 22.39
C MET A 291 -18.74 -16.13 21.84
N GLU A 292 -19.95 -16.50 21.41
CA GLU A 292 -20.25 -17.79 20.78
C GLU A 292 -19.92 -17.78 19.28
N ASN A 293 -20.07 -16.62 18.62
CA ASN A 293 -19.86 -16.43 17.19
C ASN A 293 -18.38 -16.17 16.80
N GLN A 294 -17.44 -16.77 17.52
CA GLN A 294 -16.00 -16.62 17.26
C GLN A 294 -15.48 -17.68 16.28
N THR A 295 -14.52 -17.30 15.42
CA THR A 295 -13.98 -18.18 14.35
C THR A 295 -12.51 -18.53 14.58
N VAL A 296 -11.58 -17.81 13.96
CA VAL A 296 -10.13 -18.07 13.96
C VAL A 296 -9.40 -17.40 15.13
N HIS A 297 -9.91 -16.26 15.56
CA HIS A 297 -9.28 -15.47 16.62
C HIS A 297 -9.87 -15.82 17.99
N LEU A 298 -9.12 -15.49 19.05
CA LEU A 298 -9.65 -15.54 20.42
C LEU A 298 -10.89 -14.66 20.55
N LEU A 299 -10.78 -13.43 20.04
CA LEU A 299 -11.81 -12.42 20.08
C LEU A 299 -11.81 -11.66 18.76
N TRP A 300 -13.00 -11.44 18.21
CA TRP A 300 -13.29 -10.51 17.14
C TRP A 300 -13.88 -9.22 17.72
N PRO A 301 -13.06 -8.21 18.06
CA PRO A 301 -13.52 -7.04 18.79
C PRO A 301 -14.11 -5.95 17.89
N ASN A 302 -14.27 -6.18 16.59
CA ASN A 302 -14.54 -5.08 15.65
C ASN A 302 -15.95 -4.49 15.87
N THR A 303 -15.99 -3.19 16.17
CA THR A 303 -17.21 -2.46 16.57
C THR A 303 -18.23 -2.37 15.45
N ASN A 304 -17.76 -2.37 14.21
CA ASN A 304 -18.58 -2.29 13.01
C ASN A 304 -19.57 -3.46 12.95
N TRP A 305 -19.12 -4.66 13.28
CA TRP A 305 -19.94 -5.85 13.24
C TRP A 305 -21.00 -5.87 14.35
N PHE A 306 -20.62 -5.52 15.58
CA PHE A 306 -21.57 -5.34 16.68
C PHE A 306 -22.65 -4.30 16.31
N THR A 307 -22.23 -3.15 15.79
CA THR A 307 -23.14 -2.07 15.39
C THR A 307 -24.06 -2.50 14.23
N PHE A 308 -23.51 -3.21 13.25
CA PHE A 308 -24.27 -3.72 12.11
C PHE A 308 -25.34 -4.72 12.56
N LEU A 309 -24.99 -5.72 13.37
CA LEU A 309 -25.95 -6.69 13.90
C LEU A 309 -27.03 -6.03 14.77
N LYS A 310 -26.68 -5.02 15.59
CA LYS A 310 -27.66 -4.23 16.35
C LYS A 310 -28.62 -3.48 15.41
N ARG A 311 -28.12 -2.83 14.35
CA ARG A 311 -28.97 -2.13 13.37
C ARG A 311 -29.87 -3.11 12.61
N MET A 312 -29.36 -4.28 12.26
CA MET A 312 -30.12 -5.33 11.58
C MET A 312 -31.17 -5.96 12.48
N TYR A 313 -30.92 -6.06 13.79
CA TYR A 313 -31.94 -6.44 14.78
C TYR A 313 -33.16 -5.52 14.67
N TYR A 314 -32.98 -4.20 14.82
CA TYR A 314 -34.11 -3.25 14.72
C TYR A 314 -34.75 -3.23 13.33
N PHE A 315 -33.95 -3.37 12.28
CA PHE A 315 -34.49 -3.40 10.93
C PHE A 315 -35.41 -4.59 10.71
N ASN A 316 -35.00 -5.79 11.16
CA ASN A 316 -35.76 -7.02 11.01
C ASN A 316 -36.88 -7.21 12.06
N HIS A 317 -36.81 -6.51 13.20
CA HIS A 317 -37.82 -6.61 14.25
C HIS A 317 -39.19 -6.22 13.71
N ASP A 318 -40.21 -7.03 14.03
CA ASP A 318 -41.60 -6.83 13.61
C ASP A 318 -41.88 -6.79 12.09
N ARG A 319 -40.91 -7.14 11.25
CA ARG A 319 -41.13 -7.26 9.79
C ARG A 319 -41.52 -8.67 9.38
N GLU A 320 -42.46 -8.75 8.45
CA GLU A 320 -42.84 -10.01 7.77
C GLU A 320 -41.71 -10.50 6.85
N LYS A 321 -41.17 -9.62 6.00
CA LYS A 321 -39.98 -9.88 5.19
C LYS A 321 -38.74 -9.38 5.91
N LYS A 322 -37.86 -10.30 6.26
CA LYS A 322 -36.59 -10.04 6.95
C LYS A 322 -35.42 -10.29 6.01
N VAL A 323 -34.31 -9.63 6.29
CA VAL A 323 -33.01 -9.96 5.69
C VAL A 323 -32.34 -11.01 6.56
N GLU A 324 -32.08 -12.17 6.00
CA GLU A 324 -31.40 -13.27 6.70
C GLU A 324 -29.88 -13.08 6.62
N ILE A 325 -29.21 -13.12 7.76
CA ILE A 325 -27.75 -13.03 7.87
C ILE A 325 -27.22 -14.41 8.24
N LEU A 326 -26.35 -14.95 7.39
CA LEU A 326 -25.81 -16.29 7.47
C LEU A 326 -24.28 -16.25 7.58
N PHE A 327 -23.72 -16.84 8.63
CA PHE A 327 -22.28 -16.88 8.82
C PHE A 327 -21.66 -18.05 8.06
N ALA A 328 -20.54 -17.85 7.39
CA ALA A 328 -19.95 -18.85 6.50
C ALA A 328 -18.78 -19.62 7.12
N ASP A 329 -18.05 -19.05 8.07
CA ASP A 329 -16.86 -19.67 8.64
C ASP A 329 -17.21 -20.76 9.66
N ARG A 330 -16.22 -21.35 10.32
CA ARG A 330 -16.42 -22.25 11.45
C ARG A 330 -15.61 -21.83 12.67
N ASN A 331 -15.88 -22.45 13.81
CA ASN A 331 -15.06 -22.27 15.00
C ASN A 331 -13.74 -23.06 14.88
N TRP A 332 -12.61 -22.35 14.76
CA TRP A 332 -11.27 -22.93 14.56
C TRP A 332 -10.48 -23.11 15.87
N ILE A 333 -11.13 -23.65 16.91
CA ILE A 333 -10.40 -24.15 18.08
C ILE A 333 -9.46 -25.28 17.64
N ASP A 334 -9.98 -26.23 16.84
CA ASP A 334 -9.13 -27.16 16.10
C ASP A 334 -8.60 -26.48 14.82
N ARG A 335 -7.28 -26.35 14.75
CA ARG A 335 -6.56 -25.66 13.67
C ARG A 335 -5.90 -26.62 12.69
N THR A 336 -6.11 -27.93 12.82
CA THR A 336 -5.51 -28.97 11.95
C THR A 336 -5.78 -28.73 10.47
N GLU A 337 -6.98 -28.27 10.12
CA GLU A 337 -7.39 -28.01 8.74
C GLU A 337 -7.47 -26.52 8.40
N LEU A 338 -6.83 -25.62 9.16
CA LEU A 338 -6.95 -24.16 8.95
C LEU A 338 -6.51 -23.72 7.55
N ALA A 339 -5.62 -24.50 6.91
CA ALA A 339 -5.22 -24.29 5.51
C ALA A 339 -6.37 -24.45 4.50
N HIS A 340 -7.48 -25.10 4.90
CA HIS A 340 -8.68 -25.33 4.11
C HIS A 340 -9.83 -24.37 4.47
N ARG A 341 -9.56 -23.30 5.23
CA ARG A 341 -10.58 -22.35 5.70
C ARG A 341 -11.46 -21.81 4.59
N ASP A 342 -10.86 -21.35 3.49
CA ASP A 342 -11.58 -20.83 2.32
C ASP A 342 -12.53 -21.84 1.68
N SER A 343 -12.10 -23.10 1.53
CA SER A 343 -12.96 -24.15 0.99
C SER A 343 -14.10 -24.52 1.94
N VAL A 344 -13.87 -24.46 3.26
CA VAL A 344 -14.92 -24.71 4.26
C VAL A 344 -15.96 -23.59 4.23
N MET A 345 -15.53 -22.32 4.17
CA MET A 345 -16.44 -21.18 4.02
C MET A 345 -17.29 -21.29 2.76
N ALA A 346 -16.66 -21.61 1.62
CA ALA A 346 -17.36 -21.78 0.37
C ALA A 346 -18.34 -22.96 0.42
N ASP A 347 -17.95 -24.10 0.99
CA ASP A 347 -18.81 -25.28 1.14
C ASP A 347 -20.05 -24.98 2.00
N ASN A 348 -19.89 -24.27 3.11
CA ASN A 348 -21.00 -23.83 3.95
C ASN A 348 -21.98 -22.91 3.19
N ILE A 349 -21.47 -22.03 2.33
CA ILE A 349 -22.32 -21.15 1.49
C ILE A 349 -23.04 -21.97 0.42
N ILE A 350 -22.29 -22.78 -0.33
CA ILE A 350 -22.79 -23.60 -1.45
C ILE A 350 -23.89 -24.55 -0.96
N LYS A 351 -23.63 -25.28 0.13
CA LYS A 351 -24.60 -26.23 0.68
C LYS A 351 -25.89 -25.55 1.10
N THR A 352 -25.81 -24.38 1.75
CA THR A 352 -27.01 -23.62 2.14
C THR A 352 -27.78 -23.09 0.93
N ILE A 353 -27.07 -22.57 -0.08
CA ILE A 353 -27.70 -22.15 -1.34
C ILE A 353 -28.48 -23.30 -1.99
N GLU A 354 -27.88 -24.49 -2.01
CA GLU A 354 -28.49 -25.67 -2.62
C GLU A 354 -29.64 -26.25 -1.80
N SER A 355 -29.46 -26.41 -0.48
CA SER A 355 -30.47 -27.00 0.41
C SER A 355 -31.72 -26.13 0.47
N ASP A 356 -31.53 -24.82 0.56
CA ASP A 356 -32.62 -23.86 0.76
C ASP A 356 -33.11 -23.32 -0.59
N SER A 357 -32.53 -23.80 -1.70
CA SER A 357 -32.86 -23.42 -3.07
C SER A 357 -32.76 -21.90 -3.31
N LEU A 358 -31.82 -21.24 -2.64
CA LEU A 358 -31.63 -19.79 -2.70
C LEU A 358 -31.29 -19.35 -4.12
N LYS A 359 -32.14 -18.47 -4.66
CA LYS A 359 -31.95 -17.93 -6.02
C LYS A 359 -30.95 -16.80 -6.07
N LYS A 360 -30.88 -15.99 -5.02
CA LYS A 360 -29.97 -14.86 -4.94
C LYS A 360 -29.41 -14.69 -3.54
N SER A 361 -28.16 -14.25 -3.45
CA SER A 361 -27.57 -13.85 -2.18
C SER A 361 -26.43 -12.86 -2.36
N LEU A 362 -26.28 -11.97 -1.37
CA LEU A 362 -25.08 -11.17 -1.19
C LEU A 362 -24.08 -11.95 -0.35
N ILE A 363 -22.80 -11.91 -0.67
CA ILE A 363 -21.75 -12.67 0.02
C ILE A 363 -20.62 -11.70 0.38
N ILE A 364 -20.43 -11.42 1.66
CA ILE A 364 -19.43 -10.47 2.16
C ILE A 364 -18.20 -11.26 2.63
N MET A 365 -17.06 -11.04 1.99
CA MET A 365 -15.80 -11.71 2.31
C MET A 365 -14.71 -10.65 2.47
N ASN A 366 -13.76 -10.86 3.39
CA ASN A 366 -12.53 -10.07 3.41
C ASN A 366 -11.88 -10.10 2.03
N TYR A 367 -11.13 -9.05 1.72
CA TYR A 367 -10.43 -8.89 0.46
C TYR A 367 -9.84 -10.16 -0.13
N ARG A 368 -9.04 -10.92 0.63
CA ARG A 368 -8.39 -12.11 0.08
C ARG A 368 -9.38 -13.24 -0.16
N HIS A 369 -10.32 -13.43 0.75
CA HIS A 369 -11.35 -14.47 0.66
C HIS A 369 -12.32 -14.22 -0.51
N ALA A 370 -12.51 -12.96 -0.90
CA ALA A 370 -13.36 -12.57 -2.03
C ALA A 370 -12.74 -12.85 -3.41
N PHE A 371 -11.42 -13.04 -3.52
CA PHE A 371 -10.75 -13.14 -4.82
C PHE A 371 -11.20 -14.35 -5.66
N PHE A 372 -11.18 -14.19 -6.98
CA PHE A 372 -11.37 -15.27 -7.96
C PHE A 372 -10.07 -15.97 -8.32
N THR A 373 -9.15 -16.09 -7.36
CA THR A 373 -7.88 -16.83 -7.51
C THR A 373 -7.89 -18.15 -6.73
N PRO A 374 -7.11 -19.15 -7.18
CA PRO A 374 -7.11 -20.47 -6.57
C PRO A 374 -6.87 -20.44 -5.07
N GLY A 375 -7.73 -21.15 -4.32
CA GLY A 375 -7.64 -21.25 -2.87
C GLY A 375 -8.38 -20.16 -2.11
N CYS A 376 -9.05 -19.21 -2.78
CA CYS A 376 -9.92 -18.23 -2.15
C CYS A 376 -11.39 -18.67 -2.22
N CYS A 377 -12.20 -18.32 -1.21
CA CYS A 377 -13.63 -18.64 -1.11
C CYS A 377 -14.39 -18.21 -2.38
N GLY A 378 -14.12 -17.01 -2.90
CA GLY A 378 -14.72 -16.49 -4.12
C GLY A 378 -14.51 -17.39 -5.34
N GLU A 379 -13.31 -17.95 -5.52
CA GLU A 379 -13.02 -18.90 -6.62
C GLU A 379 -13.82 -20.19 -6.50
N TYR A 380 -13.93 -20.76 -5.31
CA TYR A 380 -14.72 -21.97 -5.08
C TYR A 380 -16.20 -21.75 -5.43
N ILE A 381 -16.77 -20.60 -5.05
CA ILE A 381 -18.17 -20.25 -5.34
C ILE A 381 -18.36 -20.01 -6.86
N GLN A 382 -17.47 -19.24 -7.49
CA GLN A 382 -17.48 -19.00 -8.95
C GLN A 382 -17.38 -20.32 -9.74
N ARG A 383 -16.54 -21.25 -9.28
CA ARG A 383 -16.39 -22.57 -9.91
C ARG A 383 -17.64 -23.43 -9.78
N ARG A 384 -18.33 -23.35 -8.64
CA ARG A 384 -19.59 -24.09 -8.41
C ARG A 384 -20.75 -23.53 -9.23
N PHE A 385 -20.79 -22.21 -9.41
CA PHE A 385 -21.85 -21.48 -10.09
C PHE A 385 -21.30 -20.63 -11.27
N PRO A 386 -20.74 -21.27 -12.31
CA PRO A 386 -20.07 -20.56 -13.40
C PRO A 386 -21.02 -19.61 -14.13
N GLY A 387 -20.57 -18.37 -14.33
CA GLY A 387 -21.33 -17.32 -15.01
C GLY A 387 -22.49 -16.72 -14.20
N LYS A 388 -22.67 -17.16 -12.95
CA LYS A 388 -23.76 -16.70 -12.05
C LYS A 388 -23.26 -15.86 -10.87
N VAL A 389 -21.95 -15.70 -10.70
CA VAL A 389 -21.38 -14.90 -9.62
C VAL A 389 -20.74 -13.63 -10.17
N ALA A 390 -20.99 -12.51 -9.51
CA ALA A 390 -20.26 -11.26 -9.69
C ALA A 390 -19.42 -10.97 -8.45
N ASN A 391 -18.30 -10.27 -8.63
CA ASN A 391 -17.41 -9.86 -7.55
C ASN A 391 -17.15 -8.35 -7.63
N VAL A 392 -17.40 -7.64 -6.54
CA VAL A 392 -17.34 -6.17 -6.50
C VAL A 392 -16.35 -5.74 -5.44
N MET A 393 -15.36 -4.95 -5.85
CA MET A 393 -14.35 -4.39 -4.97
C MET A 393 -14.85 -3.08 -4.35
N ILE A 394 -14.71 -2.92 -3.03
CA ILE A 394 -14.91 -1.63 -2.36
C ILE A 394 -13.55 -0.92 -2.25
N ASN A 395 -13.52 0.41 -2.47
CA ASN A 395 -12.30 1.21 -2.54
C ASN A 395 -11.34 0.97 -1.38
N ASN A 396 -10.12 0.55 -1.69
CA ASN A 396 -9.21 -0.04 -0.72
C ASN A 396 -7.80 0.55 -0.75
N VAL A 397 -6.96 0.00 0.10
CA VAL A 397 -5.55 0.36 0.30
C VAL A 397 -4.69 -0.90 0.16
N LYS A 398 -3.47 -0.80 -0.36
CA LYS A 398 -2.59 -1.97 -0.41
C LYS A 398 -1.84 -2.15 0.90
N LEU A 399 -1.50 -3.39 1.24
CA LEU A 399 -0.63 -3.69 2.36
C LEU A 399 0.85 -3.53 1.98
N ASP A 400 1.64 -2.93 2.87
CA ASP A 400 3.07 -2.80 2.70
C ASP A 400 3.77 -4.16 2.86
N PHE A 401 4.38 -4.66 1.79
CA PHE A 401 5.07 -5.95 1.76
C PHE A 401 6.12 -6.10 2.88
N LEU A 402 6.97 -5.08 3.08
CA LEU A 402 8.05 -5.15 4.05
C LEU A 402 7.50 -5.22 5.47
N SER A 403 6.46 -4.43 5.74
CA SER A 403 5.75 -4.47 7.02
C SER A 403 5.12 -5.83 7.25
N LEU A 404 4.45 -6.39 6.24
CA LEU A 404 3.83 -7.72 6.32
C LEU A 404 4.87 -8.80 6.59
N ALA A 405 6.03 -8.75 5.93
CA ALA A 405 7.15 -9.66 6.16
C ALA A 405 7.75 -9.53 7.58
N LEU A 406 7.57 -8.37 8.22
CA LEU A 406 7.97 -8.10 9.60
C LEU A 406 6.83 -8.31 10.62
N GLY A 407 5.71 -8.92 10.20
CA GLY A 407 4.55 -9.19 11.05
C GLY A 407 3.72 -7.96 11.40
N LYS A 408 3.77 -6.90 10.57
CA LYS A 408 3.01 -5.66 10.73
C LYS A 408 2.06 -5.45 9.55
N GLU A 409 0.83 -5.04 9.82
CA GLU A 409 -0.16 -4.70 8.78
C GLU A 409 -0.21 -3.18 8.59
N ILE A 410 0.74 -2.64 7.84
CA ILE A 410 0.74 -1.22 7.48
C ILE A 410 0.05 -1.06 6.13
N ALA A 411 -1.07 -0.35 6.12
CA ALA A 411 -1.79 0.01 4.91
C ALA A 411 -1.14 1.20 4.19
N ARG A 412 -1.29 1.24 2.87
CA ARG A 412 -0.78 2.32 2.02
C ARG A 412 -1.88 2.83 1.08
N PRO A 413 -2.07 4.15 0.96
CA PRO A 413 -3.20 4.74 0.24
C PRO A 413 -2.95 4.80 -1.28
N ASP A 414 -2.01 4.00 -1.78
CA ASP A 414 -1.38 4.16 -3.09
C ASP A 414 -1.65 2.95 -4.00
N LEU A 415 -2.89 2.47 -4.04
CA LEU A 415 -3.36 1.66 -5.17
C LEU A 415 -3.04 2.43 -6.45
N ARG A 416 -2.31 1.81 -7.38
CA ARG A 416 -1.86 2.48 -8.60
C ARG A 416 -1.17 3.82 -8.31
N HIS A 417 -0.33 3.84 -7.27
CA HIS A 417 0.40 5.03 -6.81
C HIS A 417 -0.50 6.23 -6.41
N GLY A 418 -1.77 5.98 -6.10
CA GLY A 418 -2.74 7.00 -5.72
C GLY A 418 -3.50 7.61 -6.90
N GLU A 419 -3.32 7.11 -8.13
CA GLU A 419 -4.01 7.61 -9.32
C GLU A 419 -5.53 7.54 -9.16
N TRP A 420 -6.04 6.40 -8.68
CA TRP A 420 -7.48 6.20 -8.49
C TRP A 420 -8.05 7.17 -7.46
N ASN A 421 -7.36 7.38 -6.33
CA ASN A 421 -7.80 8.32 -5.29
C ASN A 421 -7.88 9.76 -5.83
N VAL A 422 -6.85 10.21 -6.57
CA VAL A 422 -6.87 11.54 -7.19
C VAL A 422 -8.01 11.66 -8.20
N ALA A 423 -8.31 10.60 -8.97
CA ALA A 423 -9.43 10.59 -9.92
C ALA A 423 -10.79 10.66 -9.21
N PHE A 424 -10.97 9.90 -8.13
CA PHE A 424 -12.21 9.92 -7.33
C PHE A 424 -12.43 11.28 -6.66
N GLU A 425 -11.38 11.96 -6.21
CA GLU A 425 -11.49 13.30 -5.64
C GLU A 425 -11.90 14.38 -6.65
N GLN A 426 -11.81 14.13 -7.96
CA GLN A 426 -12.33 15.05 -8.98
C GLN A 426 -13.86 14.93 -9.15
N MET A 427 -14.47 13.93 -8.51
CA MET A 427 -15.89 13.65 -8.66
C MET A 427 -16.73 14.53 -7.71
N PRO A 428 -17.92 14.99 -8.13
CA PRO A 428 -18.78 15.82 -7.29
C PRO A 428 -19.42 15.07 -6.11
N THR A 429 -19.41 13.74 -6.14
CA THR A 429 -19.99 12.88 -5.11
C THR A 429 -18.95 11.88 -4.63
N ASP A 430 -19.04 11.52 -3.36
CA ASP A 430 -18.14 10.58 -2.68
C ASP A 430 -18.72 9.16 -2.56
N ALA A 431 -19.84 8.90 -3.22
CA ALA A 431 -20.49 7.60 -3.28
C ALA A 431 -20.93 7.29 -4.72
N PHE A 432 -20.32 6.26 -5.32
CA PHE A 432 -20.69 5.76 -6.64
C PHE A 432 -20.08 4.38 -6.91
N ALA A 433 -20.61 3.70 -7.91
CA ALA A 433 -20.05 2.45 -8.42
C ALA A 433 -19.89 2.49 -9.95
N PHE A 434 -19.07 1.59 -10.49
CA PHE A 434 -18.86 1.44 -11.93
C PHE A 434 -18.32 0.05 -12.29
N ASP A 435 -18.48 -0.34 -13.55
CA ASP A 435 -17.94 -1.60 -14.07
C ASP A 435 -16.43 -1.51 -14.30
N LEU A 436 -15.70 -2.54 -13.90
CA LEU A 436 -14.26 -2.63 -14.19
C LEU A 436 -14.02 -3.08 -15.62
N LYS A 437 -14.85 -3.95 -16.16
CA LYS A 437 -14.68 -4.47 -17.52
C LYS A 437 -14.58 -3.34 -18.54
N ASP A 438 -13.54 -3.38 -19.37
CA ASP A 438 -13.26 -2.41 -20.45
C ASP A 438 -12.96 -0.96 -19.98
N SER A 439 -13.00 -0.70 -18.68
CA SER A 439 -12.62 0.59 -18.08
C SER A 439 -11.10 0.78 -18.00
N PRO A 440 -10.60 2.04 -17.87
CA PRO A 440 -9.18 2.27 -17.60
C PRO A 440 -8.73 1.64 -16.26
N PHE A 441 -9.61 1.63 -15.26
CA PHE A 441 -9.36 0.99 -13.96
C PHE A 441 -9.20 -0.53 -14.09
N GLY A 442 -10.09 -1.18 -14.85
CA GLY A 442 -10.06 -2.63 -15.03
C GLY A 442 -8.82 -3.13 -15.77
N LYS A 443 -8.25 -2.31 -16.65
CA LYS A 443 -7.03 -2.63 -17.43
C LYS A 443 -5.74 -2.46 -16.63
N ASP A 444 -5.79 -1.82 -15.46
CA ASP A 444 -4.64 -1.69 -14.61
C ASP A 444 -4.20 -3.05 -14.04
N ASN A 445 -2.88 -3.24 -13.94
CA ASN A 445 -2.32 -4.39 -13.25
C ASN A 445 -2.78 -4.39 -11.80
N PHE A 446 -3.20 -5.55 -11.33
CA PHE A 446 -3.61 -5.81 -9.96
C PHE A 446 -2.43 -5.61 -9.01
N ASP A 447 -2.47 -4.56 -8.20
CA ASP A 447 -1.43 -4.24 -7.20
C ASP A 447 -1.97 -4.17 -5.77
N TYR A 448 -3.18 -4.68 -5.56
CA TYR A 448 -3.85 -4.68 -4.27
C TYR A 448 -3.17 -5.63 -3.26
N PHE A 449 -2.75 -6.82 -3.69
CA PHE A 449 -2.03 -7.78 -2.85
C PHE A 449 -0.59 -7.98 -3.34
N ALA A 450 0.37 -7.41 -2.61
CA ALA A 450 1.74 -7.21 -3.07
C ALA A 450 2.73 -8.28 -2.57
N LEU A 451 2.35 -9.56 -2.54
CA LEU A 451 3.33 -10.64 -2.35
C LEU A 451 3.97 -10.97 -3.72
N PRO A 452 5.29 -10.88 -3.91
CA PRO A 452 5.94 -11.15 -5.21
C PRO A 452 5.75 -12.58 -5.78
N TRP A 453 5.20 -13.49 -4.98
CA TRP A 453 4.88 -14.87 -5.35
C TRP A 453 3.38 -15.17 -5.37
N ALA A 454 2.53 -14.16 -5.12
CA ALA A 454 1.09 -14.31 -5.22
C ALA A 454 0.69 -14.69 -6.65
N MET A 455 -0.35 -15.52 -6.80
CA MET A 455 -0.86 -15.94 -8.11
C MET A 455 -1.56 -14.80 -8.85
N GLU A 456 -1.96 -13.78 -8.11
CA GLU A 456 -2.56 -12.53 -8.56
C GLU A 456 -1.58 -11.67 -9.39
N ASN A 457 -0.26 -11.91 -9.28
CA ASN A 457 0.74 -11.15 -10.00
C ASN A 457 0.63 -11.37 -11.51
N GLY A 458 0.41 -10.28 -12.24
CA GLY A 458 0.24 -10.30 -13.70
C GLY A 458 -1.21 -10.34 -14.17
N MET A 459 -2.18 -10.36 -13.24
CA MET A 459 -3.60 -10.16 -13.54
C MET A 459 -3.95 -8.67 -13.60
N GLN A 460 -5.06 -8.34 -14.25
CA GLN A 460 -5.67 -7.02 -14.24
C GLN A 460 -6.84 -6.98 -13.24
N TYR A 461 -7.26 -5.79 -12.82
CA TYR A 461 -8.41 -5.66 -11.91
C TYR A 461 -9.70 -6.28 -12.47
N GLN A 462 -9.94 -6.17 -13.78
CA GLN A 462 -11.11 -6.77 -14.44
C GLN A 462 -11.08 -8.31 -14.50
N ASP A 463 -9.92 -8.93 -14.29
CA ASP A 463 -9.82 -10.40 -14.22
C ASP A 463 -10.28 -10.92 -12.84
N MET A 464 -10.26 -10.05 -11.83
CA MET A 464 -10.61 -10.37 -10.44
C MET A 464 -12.04 -9.95 -10.09
N PHE A 465 -12.45 -8.80 -10.61
CA PHE A 465 -13.66 -8.09 -10.18
C PHE A 465 -14.47 -7.61 -11.37
N ASN A 466 -15.79 -7.74 -11.25
CA ASN A 466 -16.76 -7.19 -12.20
C ASN A 466 -16.90 -5.67 -12.05
N GLY A 467 -16.90 -5.20 -10.80
CA GLY A 467 -17.22 -3.82 -10.46
C GLY A 467 -16.37 -3.25 -9.35
N PHE A 468 -16.48 -1.93 -9.19
CA PHE A 468 -15.83 -1.18 -8.14
C PHE A 468 -16.83 -0.21 -7.49
N ILE A 469 -16.81 -0.14 -6.15
CA ILE A 469 -17.56 0.80 -5.34
C ILE A 469 -16.57 1.78 -4.72
N TYR A 470 -16.74 3.08 -4.99
CA TYR A 470 -16.12 4.15 -4.23
C TYR A 470 -17.11 4.65 -3.18
N TYR A 471 -16.77 4.48 -1.91
CA TYR A 471 -17.55 5.00 -0.79
C TYR A 471 -16.64 5.75 0.19
N LYS A 472 -16.72 7.08 0.10
CA LYS A 472 -15.97 8.09 0.84
C LYS A 472 -14.47 8.09 0.57
N SER A 473 -13.87 9.26 0.80
CA SER A 473 -12.41 9.41 0.80
C SER A 473 -11.78 8.62 1.94
N LEU A 474 -10.54 8.17 1.75
CA LEU A 474 -9.76 7.46 2.77
C LEU A 474 -9.61 8.25 4.07
N ILE A 475 -9.66 9.59 4.00
CA ILE A 475 -9.54 10.46 5.18
C ILE A 475 -10.81 10.38 6.06
N ASP A 476 -11.98 10.21 5.44
CA ASP A 476 -13.29 10.18 6.10
C ASP A 476 -13.67 8.78 6.61
N HIS A 477 -12.85 7.77 6.31
CA HIS A 477 -13.01 6.43 6.85
C HIS A 477 -12.71 6.42 8.34
N ARG A 478 -13.30 5.47 9.05
CA ARG A 478 -13.08 5.31 10.49
C ARG A 478 -13.03 3.84 10.82
N ALA A 479 -12.07 3.42 11.64
CA ALA A 479 -12.04 2.06 12.17
C ALA A 479 -12.34 2.07 13.66
N SER A 480 -12.95 1.01 14.17
CA SER A 480 -13.18 0.89 15.60
C SER A 480 -13.12 -0.55 16.10
N VAL A 481 -12.59 -0.69 17.31
CA VAL A 481 -12.49 -1.95 18.06
C VAL A 481 -13.04 -1.75 19.48
N GLY A 482 -13.69 -2.77 20.02
CA GLY A 482 -14.42 -2.76 21.29
C GLY A 482 -15.91 -2.53 21.11
N PHE A 483 -16.71 -3.07 22.02
CA PHE A 483 -18.15 -2.85 22.09
C PHE A 483 -18.64 -3.01 23.53
N ASN A 484 -19.82 -2.49 23.82
CA ASN A 484 -20.40 -2.53 25.16
C ASN A 484 -20.56 -3.97 25.66
N HIS A 485 -20.40 -4.18 26.97
CA HIS A 485 -20.56 -5.49 27.62
C HIS A 485 -19.57 -6.59 27.19
N LEU A 486 -18.53 -6.26 26.40
CA LEU A 486 -17.51 -7.20 25.95
C LEU A 486 -16.85 -7.97 27.11
N PHE A 487 -16.56 -7.28 28.22
CA PHE A 487 -15.91 -7.87 29.40
C PHE A 487 -16.83 -7.99 30.62
N ASP A 488 -18.15 -8.03 30.41
CA ASP A 488 -19.07 -8.44 31.47
C ASP A 488 -18.63 -9.83 32.00
N PRO A 489 -18.81 -10.13 33.31
CA PRO A 489 -18.19 -11.30 33.95
C PRO A 489 -18.42 -12.63 33.21
N GLU A 490 -19.61 -12.86 32.67
CA GLU A 490 -19.95 -14.07 31.91
C GLU A 490 -19.19 -14.14 30.58
N ASN A 491 -19.08 -13.03 29.86
CA ASN A 491 -18.33 -12.95 28.60
C ASN A 491 -16.83 -13.14 28.84
N ARG A 492 -16.31 -12.54 29.92
CA ARG A 492 -14.92 -12.74 30.35
C ARG A 492 -14.63 -14.22 30.64
N ALA A 493 -15.54 -14.92 31.34
CA ALA A 493 -15.38 -16.34 31.61
C ALA A 493 -15.34 -17.18 30.31
N LYS A 494 -16.22 -16.90 29.33
CA LYS A 494 -16.21 -17.55 28.00
C LYS A 494 -14.88 -17.31 27.26
N LEU A 495 -14.35 -16.08 27.31
CA LEU A 495 -13.07 -15.74 26.69
C LEU A 495 -11.88 -16.42 27.37
N GLU A 496 -11.85 -16.47 28.70
CA GLU A 496 -10.81 -17.19 29.46
C GLU A 496 -10.86 -18.70 29.17
N GLU A 497 -12.04 -19.28 28.94
CA GLU A 497 -12.16 -20.66 28.49
C GLU A 497 -11.60 -20.87 27.09
N ARG A 498 -11.97 -20.01 26.15
CA ARG A 498 -11.48 -20.07 24.77
C ARG A 498 -9.96 -19.84 24.69
N GLU A 499 -9.41 -18.96 25.51
CA GLU A 499 -7.96 -18.71 25.60
C GLU A 499 -7.19 -19.98 25.97
N ARG A 500 -7.70 -20.77 26.93
CA ARG A 500 -7.10 -22.06 27.31
C ARG A 500 -7.04 -23.06 26.15
N LEU A 501 -7.93 -22.92 25.17
CA LEU A 501 -8.02 -23.79 23.99
C LEU A 501 -7.27 -23.26 22.77
N LEU A 502 -6.75 -22.02 22.81
CA LEU A 502 -6.10 -21.36 21.68
C LEU A 502 -4.65 -20.94 22.01
N PRO A 503 -3.67 -21.84 21.88
CA PRO A 503 -2.27 -21.53 22.12
C PRO A 503 -1.78 -20.32 21.30
N GLY A 504 -1.06 -19.42 21.94
CA GLY A 504 -0.50 -18.22 21.32
C GLY A 504 -1.42 -17.00 21.30
N TYR A 505 -2.68 -17.15 21.73
CA TYR A 505 -3.54 -16.02 22.04
C TYR A 505 -3.47 -15.70 23.53
N TRP A 506 -3.63 -14.42 23.88
CA TRP A 506 -3.61 -13.96 25.27
C TRP A 506 -4.61 -12.83 25.50
N LEU A 507 -5.62 -13.05 26.35
CA LEU A 507 -6.73 -12.14 26.61
C LEU A 507 -6.26 -10.73 27.01
N GLY A 508 -5.11 -10.66 27.68
CA GLY A 508 -4.51 -9.38 28.07
C GLY A 508 -4.16 -8.45 26.92
N ALA A 509 -4.03 -8.96 25.69
CA ALA A 509 -3.83 -8.15 24.50
C ALA A 509 -5.03 -7.23 24.18
N TRP A 510 -6.22 -7.49 24.76
CA TRP A 510 -7.45 -6.72 24.56
C TRP A 510 -7.93 -5.97 25.81
N GLU A 511 -7.16 -5.99 26.91
CA GLU A 511 -7.55 -5.37 28.19
C GLU A 511 -7.79 -3.87 28.07
N PHE A 512 -7.12 -3.19 27.14
CA PHE A 512 -7.35 -1.78 26.84
C PHE A 512 -8.80 -1.48 26.40
N LEU A 513 -9.55 -2.48 25.91
CA LEU A 513 -10.96 -2.32 25.52
C LEU A 513 -11.92 -2.23 26.73
N LYS A 514 -11.43 -2.43 27.96
CA LYS A 514 -12.23 -2.18 29.19
C LYS A 514 -12.65 -0.73 29.34
N GLU A 515 -11.90 0.18 28.74
CA GLU A 515 -12.19 1.63 28.74
C GLU A 515 -13.28 2.01 27.73
N GLY A 516 -13.73 1.05 26.90
CA GLY A 516 -14.75 1.23 25.87
C GLY A 516 -14.19 1.16 24.45
N PRO A 517 -15.06 1.34 23.43
CA PRO A 517 -14.67 1.30 22.02
C PRO A 517 -13.61 2.34 21.68
N GLN A 518 -12.55 1.91 21.01
CA GLN A 518 -11.49 2.77 20.49
C GLN A 518 -11.76 3.06 19.02
N VAL A 519 -11.70 4.33 18.63
CA VAL A 519 -11.91 4.78 17.25
C VAL A 519 -10.59 5.30 16.70
N THR A 520 -10.28 4.95 15.45
CA THR A 520 -9.12 5.45 14.71
C THR A 520 -9.61 6.07 13.41
N GLU A 521 -9.18 7.30 13.11
CA GLU A 521 -9.53 7.99 11.87
C GLU A 521 -8.72 7.45 10.68
N GLY A 522 -9.29 7.50 9.49
CA GLY A 522 -8.68 7.00 8.26
C GLY A 522 -7.32 7.62 7.96
N LYS A 523 -7.12 8.91 8.30
CA LYS A 523 -5.82 9.59 8.20
C LYS A 523 -4.72 8.93 9.03
N ASP A 524 -5.06 8.30 10.16
CA ASP A 524 -4.12 7.58 11.03
C ASP A 524 -3.95 6.12 10.64
N ILE A 525 -4.91 5.55 9.91
CA ILE A 525 -4.82 4.17 9.41
C ILE A 525 -3.98 4.12 8.12
N TYR A 526 -4.27 5.01 7.17
CA TYR A 526 -3.80 4.87 5.80
C TYR A 526 -2.59 5.74 5.48
N PHE A 527 -2.35 6.83 6.20
CA PHE A 527 -1.31 7.82 5.84
C PHE A 527 -0.09 7.85 6.78
N GLU A 528 0.02 6.94 7.75
CA GLU A 528 1.23 6.79 8.58
C GLU A 528 2.47 6.37 7.77
N TYR A 529 2.26 5.63 6.68
CA TYR A 529 3.34 5.32 5.75
C TYR A 529 3.92 6.60 5.11
N ASN A 530 3.07 7.54 4.71
CA ASN A 530 3.50 8.82 4.13
C ASN A 530 4.27 9.68 5.13
N LYS A 531 3.85 9.68 6.40
CA LYS A 531 4.60 10.29 7.50
C LYS A 531 5.99 9.70 7.63
N SER A 532 6.11 8.38 7.56
CA SER A 532 7.40 7.68 7.59
C SER A 532 8.29 8.10 6.41
N ILE A 533 7.74 8.22 5.19
CA ILE A 533 8.46 8.73 4.03
C ILE A 533 8.99 10.15 4.27
N ASN A 534 8.15 11.05 4.78
CA ASN A 534 8.55 12.43 5.02
C ASN A 534 9.61 12.54 6.12
N ILE A 535 9.51 11.75 7.20
CA ILE A 535 10.55 11.68 8.23
C ILE A 535 11.88 11.21 7.63
N ILE A 536 11.87 10.16 6.81
CA ILE A 536 13.07 9.67 6.10
C ILE A 536 13.63 10.76 5.19
N PHE A 537 12.79 11.48 4.45
CA PHE A 537 13.23 12.57 3.58
C PHE A 537 13.87 13.72 4.36
N LEU A 538 13.33 14.09 5.52
CA LEU A 538 13.92 15.09 6.41
C LEU A 538 15.30 14.67 6.92
N TRP A 539 15.47 13.39 7.30
CA TRP A 539 16.78 12.84 7.67
C TRP A 539 17.77 12.86 6.50
N ILE A 540 17.32 12.55 5.28
CA ILE A 540 18.14 12.67 4.06
C ILE A 540 18.57 14.12 3.84
N CYS A 541 17.66 15.08 4.01
CA CYS A 541 17.99 16.51 3.91
C CYS A 541 19.04 16.92 4.94
N LEU A 542 18.86 16.55 6.21
CA LEU A 542 19.81 16.87 7.27
C LEU A 542 21.19 16.25 6.99
N ALA A 543 21.25 14.98 6.60
CA ALA A 543 22.50 14.30 6.26
C ALA A 543 23.20 14.94 5.06
N ALA A 544 22.45 15.30 4.01
CA ALA A 544 22.99 15.95 2.83
C ALA A 544 23.49 17.38 3.14
N LEU A 545 22.79 18.14 3.97
CA LEU A 545 23.25 19.47 4.42
C LEU A 545 24.52 19.37 5.26
N LEU A 546 24.61 18.44 6.21
CA LEU A 546 25.82 18.19 6.99
C LEU A 546 27.01 17.83 6.09
N LEU A 547 26.78 16.98 5.08
CA LEU A 547 27.79 16.62 4.09
C LEU A 547 28.21 17.83 3.24
N GLY A 548 27.26 18.65 2.79
CA GLY A 548 27.54 19.88 2.03
C GLY A 548 28.32 20.93 2.83
N CYS A 549 28.02 21.07 4.12
CA CYS A 549 28.80 21.90 5.05
C CYS A 549 30.23 21.38 5.20
N LEU A 550 30.41 20.07 5.42
CA LEU A 550 31.74 19.45 5.48
C LEU A 550 32.53 19.66 4.18
N MET A 551 31.88 19.48 3.02
CA MET A 551 32.49 19.74 1.72
C MET A 551 32.94 21.19 1.58
N SER A 552 32.14 22.13 2.05
CA SER A 552 32.46 23.56 2.01
C SER A 552 33.65 23.91 2.90
N VAL A 553 33.71 23.35 4.12
CA VAL A 553 34.84 23.49 5.04
C VAL A 553 36.12 22.92 4.42
N VAL A 554 36.07 21.72 3.85
CA VAL A 554 37.23 21.08 3.19
C VAL A 554 37.71 21.91 1.99
N ASN A 555 36.80 22.45 1.17
CA ASN A 555 37.15 23.33 0.07
C ASN A 555 37.79 24.64 0.57
N GLY A 556 37.27 25.21 1.66
CA GLY A 556 37.82 26.41 2.30
C GLY A 556 39.23 26.19 2.86
N LEU A 557 39.46 25.11 3.61
CA LEU A 557 40.76 24.74 4.16
C LEU A 557 41.81 24.51 3.07
N ASN A 558 41.43 23.82 1.99
CA ASN A 558 42.32 23.63 0.84
C ASN A 558 42.67 24.96 0.16
N HIS A 559 41.73 25.91 0.09
CA HIS A 559 41.98 27.24 -0.44
C HIS A 559 42.98 28.04 0.42
N VAL A 560 42.84 28.00 1.75
CA VAL A 560 43.76 28.68 2.68
C VAL A 560 45.16 28.07 2.62
N HIS A 561 45.28 26.74 2.59
CA HIS A 561 46.57 26.05 2.51
C HIS A 561 47.33 26.35 1.20
N HIS A 562 46.61 26.44 0.07
CA HIS A 562 47.21 26.80 -1.22
C HIS A 562 47.56 28.29 -1.33
N ALA A 563 46.81 29.18 -0.66
CA ALA A 563 47.16 30.60 -0.55
C ALA A 563 48.44 30.79 0.27
N SER A 564 48.52 30.16 1.44
CA SER A 564 49.71 30.16 2.31
C SER A 564 50.97 29.63 1.60
N LYS A 565 50.85 28.57 0.77
CA LYS A 565 51.98 28.06 -0.03
C LYS A 565 52.41 28.98 -1.17
N ARG A 566 51.49 29.78 -1.73
CA ARG A 566 51.85 30.80 -2.73
C ARG A 566 52.54 32.00 -2.09
N ASP A 567 52.08 32.41 -0.91
CA ASP A 567 52.68 33.53 -0.18
C ASP A 567 54.05 33.17 0.41
N ALA A 568 54.31 31.89 0.73
CA ALA A 568 55.63 31.40 1.12
C ALA A 568 56.60 31.13 -0.06
N ALA A 569 56.09 31.15 -1.30
CA ALA A 569 56.87 30.93 -2.53
C ALA A 569 57.12 32.22 -3.33
N ARG A 570 56.60 33.35 -2.85
CA ARG A 570 56.92 34.73 -3.26
C ARG A 570 57.85 35.34 -2.23
#